data_AF-A0A1S8WTM1-F1
#
_entry.id   AF-A0A1S8WTM1-F1
#
_cell.length_a   1.000
_cell.length_b   1.000
_cell.length_c   1.000
_cell.angle_alpha   90.00
_cell.angle_beta   90.00
_cell.angle_gamma   90.00
#
_symmetry.space_group_name_H-M   'P 1'
#
loop_
_entity.id
_entity.type
_entity.pdbx_description
1 polymer ?
#
loop_
_entity_poly.entity_id
_entity_poly.type
_entity_poly.pdbx_seq_one_letter_code
_entity_poly.pdbx_strand_id
1 'polypeptide(L)' 'MTADSVDVQITNNDMPEPMQDEIVKQAVDQLDQAQPLNTFPELMKDWLDKKYGPRWHCVLGKNYC' A
#
# COMPACT_ATOMS: atom_id res chain seq x y z
N MET A 1 -12.45 1.85 -21.51
CA MET A 1 -12.07 2.67 -20.35
C MET A 1 -10.93 1.94 -19.66
N THR A 2 -9.85 2.66 -19.47
CA THR A 2 -8.47 2.20 -19.31
C THR A 2 -8.25 1.46 -18.00
N ALA A 3 -7.90 0.17 -18.08
CA ALA A 3 -7.24 -0.53 -16.99
C ALA A 3 -5.74 -0.31 -17.21
N ASP A 4 -5.24 0.87 -16.85
CA ASP A 4 -3.82 1.07 -16.66
C ASP A 4 -3.40 0.06 -15.59
N SER A 5 -2.78 -1.05 -16.02
CA SER A 5 -2.34 -2.10 -15.11
C SER A 5 -1.30 -1.48 -14.20
N VAL A 6 -1.66 -1.28 -12.93
CA VAL A 6 -0.71 -0.86 -11.91
C VAL A 6 0.29 -2.01 -11.76
N ASP A 7 1.46 -1.83 -12.38
CA ASP A 7 2.58 -2.76 -12.25
C ASP A 7 3.19 -2.57 -10.85
N VAL A 8 2.98 -3.55 -9.98
CA VAL A 8 3.53 -3.54 -8.62
C VAL A 8 4.81 -4.35 -8.60
N GLN A 9 5.93 -3.66 -8.41
CA GLN A 9 7.23 -4.28 -8.24
C GLN A 9 7.65 -4.24 -6.77
N ILE A 10 7.89 -5.40 -6.16
CA ILE A 10 8.43 -5.49 -4.80
C ILE A 10 9.96 -5.46 -4.87
N THR A 11 10.58 -4.39 -4.34
CA THR A 11 12.04 -4.25 -4.32
C THR A 11 12.71 -5.08 -3.23
N ASN A 12 12.10 -5.11 -2.03
CA ASN A 12 12.59 -5.88 -0.88
C ASN A 12 11.41 -6.18 0.05
N ASN A 13 11.40 -7.35 0.69
CA ASN A 13 10.42 -7.69 1.71
C ASN A 13 11.06 -8.61 2.77
N ASP A 14 10.57 -8.49 4.00
CA ASP A 14 10.85 -9.43 5.11
C ASP A 14 9.51 -9.82 5.74
N MET A 15 8.66 -10.47 4.94
CA MET A 15 7.29 -10.81 5.34
C MET A 15 6.78 -12.03 4.56
N PRO A 16 5.87 -12.83 5.15
CA PRO A 16 5.36 -14.04 4.49
C PRO A 16 4.54 -13.69 3.24
N GLU A 17 4.72 -14.46 2.16
CA GLU A 17 4.01 -14.31 0.88
C GLU A 17 2.50 -14.04 0.99
N PRO A 18 1.70 -14.77 1.81
CA PRO A 18 0.27 -14.51 1.91
C PRO A 18 -0.06 -13.12 2.47
N MET A 19 0.77 -12.59 3.36
CA MET A 19 0.60 -11.24 3.90
C MET A 19 1.00 -10.19 2.86
N GLN A 20 2.05 -10.46 2.09
CA GLN A 20 2.52 -9.59 1.01
C GLN A 20 1.49 -9.42 -0.09
N ASP A 21 0.94 -10.52 -0.62
CA ASP A 21 -0.05 -10.48 -1.70
C ASP A 21 -1.28 -9.66 -1.29
N GLU A 22 -1.72 -9.85 -0.05
CA GLU A 22 -2.86 -9.13 0.51
C GLU A 22 -2.59 -7.63 0.65
N ILE A 23 -1.41 -7.26 1.15
CA ILE A 23 -0.99 -5.85 1.28
C ILE A 23 -0.90 -5.21 -0.10
N VAL A 24 -0.32 -5.89 -1.09
CA VAL A 24 -0.22 -5.38 -2.47
C VAL A 24 -1.61 -5.15 -3.06
N LYS A 25 -2.51 -6.12 -2.92
CA LYS A 25 -3.88 -6.00 -3.40
C LYS A 25 -4.64 -4.84 -2.74
N GLN A 26 -4.48 -4.69 -1.43
CA GLN A 26 -5.08 -3.58 -0.68
C GLN A 26 -4.48 -2.23 -1.11
N ALA A 27 -3.19 -2.19 -1.41
CA ALA A 27 -2.50 -0.98 -1.87
C ALA A 27 -3.09 -0.49 -3.19
N VAL A 28 -3.32 -1.38 -4.15
CA VAL A 28 -3.92 -1.03 -5.44
C VAL A 28 -5.32 -0.45 -5.25
N ASP A 29 -6.16 -1.11 -4.45
CA ASP A 29 -7.54 -0.69 -4.18
C ASP A 29 -7.60 0.68 -3.48
N GLN A 30 -6.72 0.92 -2.50
CA GLN A 30 -6.64 2.20 -1.82
C GLN A 30 -6.01 3.30 -2.66
N LEU A 31 -5.13 2.96 -3.61
CA LEU A 31 -4.54 3.95 -4.51
C LEU A 31 -5.59 4.55 -5.45
N ASP A 32 -6.55 3.74 -5.90
CA ASP A 32 -7.70 4.21 -6.69
C ASP A 32 -8.64 5.11 -5.88
N GLN A 33 -8.79 4.84 -4.57
CA GLN A 33 -9.65 5.62 -3.66
C GLN A 33 -8.97 6.89 -3.13
N ALA A 34 -7.64 6.91 -3.05
CA ALA A 34 -6.88 8.00 -2.46
C ALA A 34 -6.78 9.20 -3.41
N GLN A 35 -7.77 10.09 -3.34
CA GLN A 35 -7.71 11.42 -3.96
C GLN A 35 -7.92 12.51 -2.88
N PRO A 36 -6.90 13.33 -2.55
CA PRO A 36 -5.56 13.41 -3.14
C PRO A 36 -4.60 12.29 -2.70
N LEU A 37 -3.60 11.97 -3.53
CA LEU A 37 -2.62 10.88 -3.32
C LEU A 37 -1.94 10.88 -1.94
N ASN A 38 -1.84 12.04 -1.29
CA ASN A 38 -1.23 12.19 0.03
C ASN A 38 -2.02 11.52 1.17
N THR A 39 -3.30 11.16 0.96
CA THR A 39 -4.12 10.45 1.96
C THR A 39 -3.87 8.94 1.97
N PHE A 40 -3.29 8.40 0.89
CA PHE A 40 -2.95 6.99 0.76
C PHE A 40 -2.17 6.40 1.96
N PRO A 41 -1.04 6.99 2.42
CA PRO A 41 -0.28 6.41 3.54
C PRO A 41 -1.09 6.37 4.84
N GLU A 42 -2.02 7.29 5.07
CA GLU A 42 -2.88 7.28 6.25
C GLU A 42 -3.92 6.17 6.17
N LEU A 43 -4.55 5.99 5.01
CA LEU A 43 -5.51 4.92 4.74
C LEU A 43 -4.86 3.53 4.87
N MET A 44 -3.64 3.41 4.36
CA MET A 44 -2.90 2.14 4.37
C MET A 44 -2.46 1.78 5.79
N LYS A 45 -1.98 2.78 6.52
CA LYS A 45 -1.64 2.64 7.94
C LYS A 45 -2.85 2.23 8.78
N ASP A 46 -3.99 2.89 8.62
CA ASP A 46 -5.20 2.57 9.40
C ASP A 46 -5.67 1.14 9.15
N TRP A 47 -5.58 0.66 7.90
CA TRP A 47 -5.90 -0.73 7.56
C TRP A 47 -4.90 -1.71 8.19
N LEU A 48 -3.60 -1.43 8.12
CA LEU A 48 -2.55 -2.26 8.73
C LEU A 48 -2.65 -2.30 10.26
N ASP A 49 -2.85 -1.14 10.90
CA ASP A 49 -3.01 -1.03 12.35
C ASP A 49 -4.25 -1.82 12.84
N LYS A 50 -5.35 -1.82 12.08
CA LYS A 50 -6.56 -2.60 12.39
C LYS A 50 -6.35 -4.11 12.25
N LYS A 51 -5.58 -4.53 11.24
CA LYS A 51 -5.44 -5.95 10.90
C LYS A 51 -4.30 -6.65 11.65
N TYR A 52 -3.15 -6.01 11.72
CA TYR A 52 -1.91 -6.57 12.27
C TYR A 52 -1.53 -5.97 13.63
N GLY A 53 -2.25 -4.94 14.09
CA GLY A 53 -2.01 -4.25 15.35
C GLY A 53 -1.02 -3.09 15.22
N PRO A 54 -1.13 -2.06 16.08
CA PRO A 54 -0.27 -0.88 16.02
C PRO A 54 1.17 -1.16 16.49
N ARG A 55 2.20 -0.45 16.02
CA ARG A 55 2.16 0.75 15.14
C ARG A 55 2.81 0.49 13.79
N TRP A 56 2.06 0.72 12.71
CA TRP A 56 2.56 0.70 11.34
C TRP A 56 2.97 2.09 10.87
N HIS A 57 3.96 2.11 9.97
CA HIS A 57 4.46 3.30 9.31
C HIS A 57 4.39 3.09 7.81
N CYS A 58 3.65 3.96 7.12
CA CYS A 58 3.54 3.98 5.67
C CYS A 58 4.10 5.29 5.14
N VAL A 59 4.93 5.22 4.11
CA VAL A 59 5.54 6.38 3.46
C VAL A 59 5.25 6.29 1.98
N LEU A 60 4.79 7.40 1.39
CA LEU A 60 4.55 7.52 -0.05
C LEU A 60 5.49 8.58 -0.61
N GLY A 61 6.16 8.28 -1.72
CA GLY A 61 6.98 9.25 -2.43
C GLY A 61 7.33 8.84 -3.85
N LYS A 62 7.60 9.85 -4.67
CA LYS A 62 8.07 9.67 -6.05
C LYS A 62 9.60 9.66 -6.16
N ASN A 63 10.32 10.11 -5.13
CA ASN A 63 11.79 10.16 -5.06
C ASN A 63 12.26 10.09 -3.60
N TYR A 64 12.52 8.89 -3.08
CA TYR A 64 13.26 8.72 -1.83
C TYR A 64 14.36 7.67 -2.04
N CYS A 65 15.57 7.96 -1.55
CA CYS A 65 16.70 7.05 -1.44
C CYS A 65 16.85 6.57 0.00
#